data_AF-A0A7W0V1K2-F1
#
_entry.id   AF-A0A7W0V1K2-F1
#
_cell.length_a   1.000
_cell.length_b   1.000
_cell.length_c   1.000
_cell.angle_alpha   90.00
_cell.angle_beta   90.00
_cell.angle_gamma   90.00
#
_symmetry.space_group_name_H-M   'P 1'
#
loop_
_entity.id
_entity.type
_entity.pdbx_description
1 polymer ?
#
loop_
_entity_poly.entity_id
_entity_poly.type
_entity_poly.pdbx_seq_one_letter_code
_entity_poly.pdbx_strand_id
1 'polypeptide(L)'
;MQGQGKPPKDDKWKAKYAEPAVPDTNRLPALPEGWTWAILGQLAHKITDGTHSTPKYVNSGVPFISVNNISDQGLIDFSKTKFITLEEHKELYKRCDPSAGDVLLTKVGTVGLTAVVPEMSEFSLFVNTALIKPIHPLLSSHYIAYILRSNFITKKYADLVGGSTQQFVGIAKIGTFTIQL
;
A
#
# COMPACT_ATOMS: atom_id res chain seq x y z
N MET A 1 -26.07 3.97 -3.92
CA MET A 1 -26.13 2.55 -4.32
C MET A 1 -26.44 1.72 -3.08
N GLN A 2 -27.63 1.12 -2.99
CA GLN A 2 -27.99 0.23 -1.88
C GLN A 2 -27.38 -1.15 -2.14
N GLY A 3 -26.45 -1.58 -1.29
CA GLY A 3 -25.84 -2.91 -1.42
C GLY A 3 -26.87 -4.00 -1.12
N GLN A 4 -27.18 -4.84 -2.11
CA GLN A 4 -27.94 -6.07 -1.92
C GLN A 4 -27.04 -7.13 -1.24
N GLY A 5 -26.83 -7.00 0.06
CA GLY A 5 -26.25 -8.05 0.90
C GLY A 5 -27.35 -8.70 1.72
N LYS A 6 -27.60 -10.01 1.55
CA LYS A 6 -28.41 -10.75 2.51
C LYS A 6 -27.71 -10.67 3.88
N PRO A 7 -28.43 -10.35 4.98
CA PRO A 7 -27.81 -10.31 6.29
C PRO A 7 -27.17 -11.67 6.61
N PRO A 8 -25.99 -11.70 7.25
CA PRO A 8 -25.32 -12.94 7.61
C PRO A 8 -26.27 -13.86 8.39
N LYS A 9 -26.35 -15.12 7.97
CA LYS A 9 -27.33 -16.08 8.51
C LYS A 9 -27.10 -16.41 9.99
N ASP A 10 -25.85 -16.31 10.46
CA ASP A 10 -25.40 -16.59 11.82
C ASP A 10 -24.25 -15.66 12.23
N ASP A 11 -24.01 -15.49 13.54
CA ASP A 11 -22.90 -14.72 14.12
C ASP A 11 -21.50 -15.33 13.93
N LYS A 12 -21.37 -16.42 13.17
CA LYS A 12 -20.08 -17.06 12.84
C LYS A 12 -19.09 -16.12 12.14
N TRP A 13 -19.56 -15.03 11.53
CA TRP A 13 -18.71 -14.00 10.96
C TRP A 13 -17.92 -13.23 12.03
N LYS A 14 -18.49 -13.06 13.24
CA LYS A 14 -17.81 -12.37 14.37
C LYS A 14 -16.58 -13.14 14.84
N ALA A 15 -16.61 -14.47 14.79
CA ALA A 15 -15.46 -15.31 15.13
C ALA A 15 -14.33 -15.27 14.07
N LYS A 16 -14.63 -14.81 12.85
CA LYS A 16 -13.64 -14.62 11.76
C LYS A 16 -13.18 -13.17 11.64
N TYR A 17 -13.91 -12.23 12.25
CA TYR A 17 -13.59 -10.82 12.24
C TYR A 17 -12.62 -10.53 13.38
N ALA A 18 -11.35 -10.35 13.05
CA ALA A 18 -10.40 -9.76 13.99
C ALA A 18 -10.71 -8.26 14.08
N GLU A 19 -11.07 -7.77 15.26
CA GLU A 19 -11.19 -6.33 15.46
C GLU A 19 -9.87 -5.66 15.10
N PRO A 20 -9.91 -4.57 14.31
CA PRO A 20 -8.69 -3.89 13.93
C PRO A 20 -8.02 -3.31 15.18
N ALA A 21 -6.69 -3.48 15.26
CA ALA A 21 -5.93 -2.99 16.39
C ALA A 21 -6.17 -1.48 16.62
N VAL A 22 -6.45 -1.11 17.87
CA VAL A 22 -6.64 0.29 18.25
C VAL A 22 -5.29 1.00 18.18
N PRO A 23 -5.21 2.20 17.57
CA PRO A 23 -3.98 2.98 17.60
C PRO A 23 -3.55 3.31 19.04
N ASP A 24 -2.28 3.11 19.36
CA ASP A 24 -1.72 3.61 20.63
C ASP A 24 -1.59 5.14 20.57
N THR A 25 -2.47 5.84 21.26
CA THR A 25 -2.55 7.31 21.28
C THR A 25 -1.82 7.93 22.46
N ASN A 26 -1.23 7.16 23.37
CA ASN A 26 -0.68 7.67 24.64
C ASN A 26 0.45 8.70 24.48
N ARG A 27 1.11 8.71 23.31
CA ARG A 27 2.23 9.60 22.98
C ARG A 27 1.97 10.45 21.74
N LEU A 28 0.71 10.56 21.33
CA LEU A 28 0.32 11.30 20.14
C LEU A 28 -0.19 12.70 20.51
N PRO A 29 0.05 13.70 19.65
CA PRO A 29 -0.47 15.05 19.89
C PRO A 29 -2.00 15.06 19.85
N ALA A 30 -2.59 16.06 20.52
CA ALA A 30 -4.00 16.37 20.39
C ALA A 30 -4.33 16.72 18.93
N LEU A 31 -5.50 16.29 18.48
CA LEU A 31 -6.00 16.56 17.14
C LEU A 31 -7.04 17.68 17.15
N PRO A 32 -7.25 18.35 16.01
CA PRO A 32 -8.38 19.27 15.85
C PRO A 32 -9.73 18.58 16.08
N GLU A 33 -10.77 19.37 16.33
CA GLU A 33 -12.14 18.86 16.42
C GLU A 33 -12.54 18.15 15.12
N GLY A 34 -13.19 16.99 15.25
CA GLY A 34 -13.62 16.15 14.13
C GLY A 34 -12.56 15.19 13.60
N TRP A 35 -11.31 15.29 14.06
CA TRP A 35 -10.23 14.40 13.66
C TRP A 35 -10.08 13.21 14.62
N THR A 36 -9.58 12.10 14.12
CA THR A 36 -9.28 10.89 14.89
C THR A 36 -7.96 10.26 14.48
N TRP A 37 -7.39 9.46 15.38
CA TRP A 37 -6.27 8.59 15.05
C TRP A 37 -6.81 7.26 14.53
N ALA A 38 -6.22 6.78 13.44
CA ALA A 38 -6.47 5.46 12.89
C ALA A 38 -5.15 4.78 12.53
N ILE A 39 -5.13 3.44 12.47
CA ILE A 39 -4.01 2.72 11.84
C ILE A 39 -4.28 2.53 10.35
N LEU A 40 -3.24 2.52 9.52
CA LEU A 40 -3.40 2.33 8.07
C LEU A 40 -4.19 1.05 7.71
N GLY A 41 -4.05 -0.01 8.51
CA GLY A 41 -4.82 -1.25 8.36
C GLY A 41 -6.33 -1.07 8.53
N GLN A 42 -6.81 -0.03 9.22
CA GLN A 42 -8.23 0.32 9.30
C GLN A 42 -8.73 1.03 8.03
N LEU A 43 -7.82 1.56 7.22
CA LEU A 43 -8.12 2.45 6.09
C LEU A 43 -7.91 1.79 4.74
N ALA A 44 -7.44 0.56 4.74
CA ALA A 44 -7.20 -0.22 3.55
C ALA A 44 -7.89 -1.58 3.70
N HIS A 45 -8.61 -2.00 2.67
CA HIS A 45 -9.18 -3.36 2.63
C HIS A 45 -8.13 -4.39 2.20
N LYS A 46 -7.01 -3.94 1.61
CA LYS A 46 -5.88 -4.77 1.22
C LYS A 46 -4.57 -4.01 1.36
N ILE A 47 -3.60 -4.61 2.05
CA ILE A 47 -2.20 -4.17 2.06
C ILE A 47 -1.36 -5.39 1.69
N THR A 48 -0.67 -5.34 0.56
CA THR A 48 0.16 -6.44 0.03
C THR A 48 1.40 -5.87 -0.64
N ASP A 49 2.25 -6.72 -1.20
CA ASP A 49 3.37 -6.35 -2.07
C ASP A 49 3.41 -7.17 -3.36
N GLY A 50 4.32 -6.79 -4.25
CA GLY A 50 4.61 -7.50 -5.48
C GLY A 50 5.39 -8.81 -5.30
N THR A 51 5.81 -9.43 -6.40
CA THR A 51 6.50 -10.74 -6.36
C THR A 51 7.85 -10.70 -5.63
N HIS A 52 8.14 -11.76 -4.85
CA HIS A 52 9.42 -11.98 -4.17
C HIS A 52 10.47 -12.66 -5.06
N SER A 53 10.06 -13.15 -6.23
CA SER A 53 10.95 -13.77 -7.21
C SER A 53 11.14 -12.82 -8.37
N THR A 54 12.38 -12.62 -8.80
CA THR A 54 12.68 -11.83 -9.99
C THR A 54 12.06 -12.51 -11.22
N PRO A 55 11.15 -11.83 -11.95
CA PRO A 55 10.51 -12.39 -13.13
C PRO A 55 11.46 -12.46 -14.32
N LYS A 56 11.04 -13.15 -15.38
CA LYS A 56 11.80 -13.16 -16.64
C LYS A 56 11.45 -11.93 -17.46
N TYR A 57 12.40 -11.01 -17.56
CA TYR A 57 12.19 -9.79 -18.33
C TYR A 57 12.18 -10.06 -19.83
N VAL A 58 11.27 -9.38 -20.52
CA VAL A 58 11.13 -9.39 -21.98
C VAL A 58 11.21 -7.97 -22.52
N ASN A 59 11.43 -7.83 -23.84
CA ASN A 59 11.56 -6.53 -24.50
C ASN A 59 10.23 -5.76 -24.59
N SER A 60 9.10 -6.47 -24.55
CA SER A 60 7.76 -5.92 -24.64
C SER A 60 6.77 -6.82 -23.89
N GLY A 61 5.77 -6.23 -23.24
CA GLY A 61 4.76 -6.98 -22.52
C GLY A 61 4.06 -6.10 -21.49
N VAL A 62 3.73 -6.69 -20.34
CA VAL A 62 3.09 -5.97 -19.26
C VAL A 62 4.15 -5.22 -18.43
N PRO A 63 3.96 -3.92 -18.11
CA PRO A 63 4.87 -3.15 -17.28
C PRO A 63 5.13 -3.81 -15.91
N PHE A 64 6.40 -3.82 -15.50
CA PHE A 64 6.85 -4.33 -14.22
C PHE A 64 7.50 -3.22 -13.39
N ILE A 65 6.80 -2.81 -12.34
CA ILE A 65 7.08 -1.62 -11.55
C ILE A 65 7.79 -1.99 -10.26
N SER A 66 8.87 -1.26 -9.96
CA SER A 66 9.71 -1.43 -8.78
C SER A 66 9.96 -0.09 -8.10
N VAL A 67 10.72 -0.08 -7.01
CA VAL A 67 11.18 1.16 -6.34
C VAL A 67 11.77 2.20 -7.30
N ASN A 68 12.45 1.77 -8.37
CA ASN A 68 13.09 2.68 -9.34
C ASN A 68 12.08 3.43 -10.22
N ASN A 69 10.83 3.01 -10.22
CA ASN A 69 9.76 3.63 -10.98
C ASN A 69 8.96 4.63 -10.14
N ILE A 70 9.19 4.72 -8.83
CA ILE A 70 8.46 5.65 -7.96
C ILE A 70 9.33 6.87 -7.74
N SER A 71 8.88 8.02 -8.24
CA SER A 71 9.59 9.29 -8.09
C SER A 71 9.36 9.92 -6.72
N ASP A 72 10.27 10.79 -6.33
CA ASP A 72 10.11 11.69 -5.19
C ASP A 72 8.96 12.69 -5.38
N GLN A 73 8.46 12.92 -6.58
CA GLN A 73 7.26 13.73 -6.84
C GLN A 73 5.95 12.96 -6.63
N GLY A 74 6.04 11.65 -6.36
CA GLY A 74 4.89 10.77 -6.17
C GLY A 74 4.18 10.36 -7.44
N LEU A 75 4.94 10.33 -8.53
CA LEU A 75 4.53 9.83 -9.84
C LEU A 75 5.20 8.49 -10.13
N ILE A 76 4.50 7.65 -10.89
CA ILE A 76 5.05 6.41 -11.44
C ILE A 76 5.70 6.74 -12.79
N ASP A 77 7.02 6.56 -12.88
CA ASP A 77 7.80 6.76 -14.09
C ASP A 77 7.88 5.46 -14.91
N PHE A 78 7.36 5.52 -16.15
CA PHE A 78 7.34 4.41 -17.09
C PHE A 78 8.47 4.42 -18.12
N SER A 79 9.31 5.47 -18.13
CA SER A 79 10.32 5.69 -19.18
C SER A 79 11.39 4.59 -19.24
N LYS A 80 11.76 4.01 -18.10
CA LYS A 80 12.75 2.93 -17.95
C LYS A 80 12.14 1.67 -17.35
N THR A 81 10.93 1.34 -17.77
CA THR A 81 10.20 0.19 -17.25
C THR A 81 10.64 -1.11 -17.89
N LYS A 82 10.74 -2.14 -17.06
CA LYS A 82 10.94 -3.52 -17.52
C LYS A 82 9.59 -4.14 -17.84
N PHE A 83 9.57 -5.15 -18.70
CA PHE A 83 8.35 -5.84 -19.07
C PHE A 83 8.42 -7.32 -18.72
N ILE A 84 7.27 -7.91 -18.45
CA ILE A 84 7.08 -9.36 -18.25
C ILE A 84 6.03 -9.87 -19.24
N THR A 85 5.96 -11.19 -19.44
CA THR A 85 4.94 -11.77 -20.33
C THR A 85 3.55 -11.64 -19.71
N LEU A 86 2.52 -11.73 -20.56
CA LEU A 86 1.12 -11.69 -20.09
C LEU A 86 0.80 -12.88 -19.18
N GLU A 87 1.39 -14.04 -19.42
CA GLU A 87 1.22 -15.25 -18.62
C GLU A 87 1.79 -15.06 -17.21
N GLU A 88 3.02 -14.56 -17.11
CA GLU A 88 3.64 -14.28 -15.82
C GLU A 88 2.87 -13.18 -15.06
N HIS A 89 2.46 -12.12 -15.76
CA HIS A 89 1.61 -11.08 -15.19
C HIS A 89 0.32 -11.64 -14.58
N LYS A 90 -0.43 -12.47 -15.34
CA LYS A 90 -1.69 -13.05 -14.87
C LYS A 90 -1.52 -13.85 -13.58
N GLU A 91 -0.40 -14.54 -13.40
CA GLU A 91 -0.11 -15.27 -12.16
C GLU A 91 0.22 -14.32 -11.00
N LEU A 92 1.04 -13.30 -11.24
CA LEU A 92 1.42 -12.31 -10.22
C LEU A 92 0.22 -11.46 -9.78
N TYR A 93 -0.65 -11.10 -10.73
CA TYR A 93 -1.77 -10.18 -10.53
C TYR A 93 -2.86 -10.75 -9.62
N LYS A 94 -2.99 -12.09 -9.53
CA LYS A 94 -3.91 -12.76 -8.59
C LYS A 94 -3.69 -12.34 -7.14
N ARG A 95 -2.43 -12.13 -6.74
CA ARG A 95 -2.08 -11.71 -5.38
C ARG A 95 -2.02 -10.20 -5.24
N CYS A 96 -1.44 -9.53 -6.23
CA CYS A 96 -1.17 -8.11 -6.20
C CYS A 96 -1.72 -7.46 -7.47
N ASP A 97 -2.86 -6.80 -7.33
CA ASP A 97 -3.73 -6.27 -8.37
C ASP A 97 -3.84 -4.74 -8.27
N PRO A 98 -2.80 -3.96 -8.63
CA PRO A 98 -2.88 -2.50 -8.62
C PRO A 98 -3.98 -1.99 -9.56
N SER A 99 -4.84 -1.10 -9.05
CA SER A 99 -5.89 -0.42 -9.79
C SER A 99 -5.85 1.08 -9.54
N ALA A 100 -6.47 1.86 -10.44
CA ALA A 100 -6.56 3.30 -10.29
C ALA A 100 -7.10 3.70 -8.91
N GLY A 101 -6.47 4.71 -8.30
CA GLY A 101 -6.78 5.16 -6.95
C GLY A 101 -6.10 4.36 -5.84
N ASP A 102 -5.38 3.28 -6.12
CA ASP A 102 -4.56 2.64 -5.10
C ASP A 102 -3.32 3.48 -4.77
N VAL A 103 -2.73 3.23 -3.59
CA VAL A 103 -1.50 3.87 -3.15
C VAL A 103 -0.36 2.86 -3.19
N LEU A 104 0.71 3.21 -3.89
CA LEU A 104 1.99 2.52 -3.85
C LEU A 104 2.87 3.11 -2.75
N LEU A 105 3.60 2.27 -2.03
CA LEU A 105 4.57 2.68 -1.02
C LEU A 105 5.86 1.86 -1.17
N THR A 106 7.00 2.52 -1.31
CA THR A 106 8.29 1.84 -1.37
C THR A 106 8.72 1.39 0.03
N LYS A 107 9.09 0.11 0.15
CA LYS A 107 9.38 -0.52 1.45
C LYS A 107 10.74 -1.22 1.54
N VAL A 108 11.49 -1.33 0.44
CA VAL A 108 12.83 -1.92 0.40
C VAL A 108 13.76 -1.07 -0.49
N GLY A 109 14.97 -0.78 0.00
CA GLY A 109 15.90 0.12 -0.69
C GLY A 109 15.58 1.57 -0.30
N THR A 110 15.04 2.35 -1.23
CA THR A 110 14.47 3.68 -0.89
C THR A 110 13.11 3.47 -0.22
N VAL A 111 13.00 3.77 1.06
CA VAL A 111 11.76 3.60 1.83
C VAL A 111 10.98 4.91 1.93
N GLY A 112 9.66 4.84 1.83
CA GLY A 112 8.78 5.98 2.13
C GLY A 112 8.37 6.84 0.93
N LEU A 113 8.77 6.49 -0.29
CA LEU A 113 8.20 7.10 -1.48
C LEU A 113 6.80 6.54 -1.71
N THR A 114 5.86 7.39 -2.10
CA THR A 114 4.50 6.98 -2.41
C THR A 114 4.05 7.55 -3.74
N ALA A 115 3.16 6.82 -4.43
CA ALA A 115 2.50 7.29 -5.65
C ALA A 115 1.05 6.79 -5.66
N VAL A 116 0.14 7.58 -6.23
CA VAL A 116 -1.23 7.14 -6.50
C VAL A 116 -1.28 6.54 -7.89
N VAL A 117 -1.89 5.37 -8.02
CA VAL A 117 -2.03 4.68 -9.31
C VAL A 117 -3.01 5.49 -10.19
N PRO A 118 -2.58 6.00 -11.36
CA PRO A 118 -3.46 6.73 -12.26
C PRO A 118 -4.36 5.76 -13.04
N GLU A 119 -5.32 6.29 -13.81
CA GLU A 119 -6.05 5.52 -14.81
C GLU A 119 -5.07 5.06 -15.91
N MET A 120 -4.80 3.75 -15.97
CA MET A 120 -3.82 3.17 -16.88
C MET A 120 -4.03 1.67 -17.10
N SER A 121 -3.26 1.10 -18.04
CA SER A 121 -3.21 -0.35 -18.26
C SER A 121 -2.61 -1.09 -17.06
N GLU A 122 -2.96 -2.36 -16.90
CA GLU A 122 -2.46 -3.24 -15.85
C GLU A 122 -0.92 -3.30 -15.82
N PHE A 123 -0.38 -3.48 -14.62
CA PHE A 123 1.05 -3.67 -14.37
C PHE A 123 1.26 -4.59 -13.17
N SER A 124 2.46 -5.16 -13.06
CA SER A 124 2.85 -5.97 -11.89
C SER A 124 3.88 -5.24 -11.04
N LEU A 125 3.85 -5.52 -9.74
CA LEU A 125 4.79 -4.95 -8.77
C LEU A 125 5.91 -5.94 -8.41
N PHE A 126 7.07 -5.41 -8.06
CA PHE A 126 8.10 -6.14 -7.34
C PHE A 126 7.92 -6.05 -5.82
N VAL A 127 8.53 -6.95 -5.05
CA VAL A 127 8.45 -6.99 -3.58
C VAL A 127 8.87 -5.70 -2.89
N ASN A 128 9.64 -4.83 -3.53
CA ASN A 128 10.07 -3.56 -2.94
C ASN A 128 8.97 -2.50 -2.87
N THR A 129 7.81 -2.75 -3.48
CA THR A 129 6.66 -1.84 -3.48
C THR A 129 5.47 -2.53 -2.80
N ALA A 130 4.91 -1.87 -1.79
CA ALA A 130 3.64 -2.20 -1.19
C ALA A 130 2.49 -1.58 -1.99
N LEU A 131 1.39 -2.33 -2.11
CA LEU A 131 0.11 -1.91 -2.62
C LEU A 131 -0.85 -1.72 -1.45
N ILE A 132 -1.44 -0.53 -1.36
CA ILE A 132 -2.44 -0.17 -0.35
C ILE A 132 -3.72 0.19 -1.11
N LYS A 133 -4.78 -0.59 -0.92
CA LYS A 133 -6.08 -0.35 -1.54
C LYS A 133 -7.01 0.29 -0.51
N PRO A 134 -7.37 1.59 -0.63
CA PRO A 134 -8.24 2.27 0.34
C PRO A 134 -9.56 1.54 0.54
N ILE A 135 -10.06 1.49 1.78
CA ILE A 135 -11.29 0.75 2.13
C ILE A 135 -12.57 1.42 1.62
N HIS A 136 -12.54 2.73 1.40
CA HIS A 136 -13.73 3.50 1.05
C HIS A 136 -13.42 4.57 -0.01
N PRO A 137 -14.31 4.78 -1.02
CA PRO A 137 -14.10 5.77 -2.08
C PRO A 137 -13.98 7.22 -1.60
N LEU A 138 -14.54 7.55 -0.42
CA LEU A 138 -14.40 8.89 0.17
C LEU A 138 -13.04 9.10 0.86
N LEU A 139 -12.26 8.05 1.11
CA LEU A 139 -10.90 8.19 1.61
C LEU A 139 -10.00 8.62 0.46
N SER A 140 -9.42 9.82 0.58
CA SER A 140 -8.52 10.34 -0.44
C SER A 140 -7.22 9.55 -0.46
N SER A 141 -6.97 8.84 -1.56
CA SER A 141 -5.69 8.17 -1.82
C SER A 141 -4.52 9.14 -1.82
N HIS A 142 -4.74 10.37 -2.28
CA HIS A 142 -3.73 11.44 -2.24
C HIS A 142 -3.41 11.84 -0.80
N TYR A 143 -4.41 11.90 0.08
CA TYR A 143 -4.17 12.14 1.51
C TYR A 143 -3.35 11.02 2.14
N ILE A 144 -3.71 9.75 1.88
CA ILE A 144 -2.94 8.58 2.36
C ILE A 144 -1.50 8.64 1.83
N ALA A 145 -1.31 8.90 0.54
CA ALA A 145 0.01 9.03 -0.06
C ALA A 145 0.82 10.18 0.58
N TYR A 146 0.19 11.32 0.84
CA TYR A 146 0.81 12.49 1.44
C TYR A 146 1.20 12.27 2.91
N ILE A 147 0.30 11.75 3.74
CA ILE A 147 0.57 11.53 5.16
C ILE A 147 1.67 10.47 5.37
N LEU A 148 1.72 9.45 4.52
CA LEU A 148 2.79 8.43 4.53
C LEU A 148 4.17 9.01 4.21
N ARG A 149 4.23 10.12 3.46
CA ARG A 149 5.47 10.86 3.16
C ARG A 149 5.80 11.93 4.18
N SER A 150 4.89 12.22 5.11
CA SER A 150 5.10 13.27 6.09
C SER A 150 6.25 12.93 7.03
N ASN A 151 6.94 13.96 7.54
CA ASN A 151 7.99 13.81 8.55
C ASN A 151 7.52 13.05 9.80
N PHE A 152 6.21 13.06 10.08
CA PHE A 152 5.61 12.31 11.17
C PHE A 152 5.73 10.79 10.95
N ILE A 153 5.49 10.30 9.73
CA ILE A 153 5.64 8.89 9.37
C ILE A 153 7.08 8.54 9.04
N THR A 154 7.86 9.46 8.45
CA THR A 154 9.28 9.22 8.15
C THR A 154 10.10 8.84 9.38
N LYS A 155 9.81 9.43 10.54
CA LYS A 155 10.42 9.03 11.82
C LYS A 155 10.07 7.59 12.19
N LYS A 156 8.81 7.17 11.98
CA LYS A 156 8.39 5.78 12.21
C LYS A 156 9.10 4.82 11.27
N TYR A 157 9.37 5.20 10.02
CA TYR A 157 10.20 4.37 9.14
C TYR A 157 11.60 4.18 9.74
N ALA A 158 12.26 5.23 10.21
CA ALA A 158 13.59 5.14 10.81
C ALA A 158 13.64 4.18 12.02
N ASP A 159 12.61 4.19 12.86
CA ASP A 159 12.53 3.30 14.04
C ASP A 159 12.24 1.84 13.65
N LEU A 160 11.64 1.60 12.48
CA LEU A 160 11.17 0.28 12.04
C LEU A 160 12.09 -0.40 11.03
N VAL A 161 12.97 0.37 10.40
CA VAL A 161 13.99 -0.10 9.47
C VAL A 161 15.01 -0.95 10.23
N GLY A 162 14.98 -2.25 9.96
CA GLY A 162 15.99 -3.20 10.44
C GLY A 162 16.93 -3.61 9.30
N GLY A 163 18.22 -3.72 9.59
CA GLY A 163 19.24 -4.21 8.66
C GLY A 163 20.40 -3.23 8.49
N SER A 164 21.64 -3.70 8.70
CA SER A 164 22.86 -2.88 8.65
C SER A 164 23.28 -2.44 7.24
N THR A 165 22.60 -2.91 6.18
CA THR A 165 23.03 -2.65 4.78
C THR A 165 21.90 -2.23 3.84
N GLN A 166 20.64 -2.65 4.06
CA GLN A 166 19.49 -2.26 3.23
C GLN A 166 18.28 -1.96 4.11
N GLN A 167 17.67 -0.79 3.90
CA GLN A 167 16.49 -0.39 4.64
C GLN A 167 15.27 -1.22 4.20
N PHE A 168 14.52 -1.76 5.17
CA PHE A 168 13.37 -2.63 4.94
C PHE A 168 12.26 -2.39 5.96
N VAL A 169 11.01 -2.32 5.47
CA VAL A 169 9.80 -2.29 6.30
C VAL A 169 8.85 -3.40 5.87
N GLY A 170 8.50 -4.31 6.79
CA GLY A 170 7.59 -5.41 6.50
C GLY A 170 6.13 -4.96 6.34
N ILE A 171 5.35 -5.66 5.51
CA ILE A 171 3.93 -5.36 5.25
C ILE A 171 3.10 -5.27 6.53
N ALA A 172 3.31 -6.19 7.48
CA ALA A 172 2.60 -6.19 8.75
C ALA A 172 2.83 -4.89 9.54
N LYS A 173 4.04 -4.32 9.49
CA LYS A 173 4.39 -3.05 10.15
C LYS A 173 3.76 -1.84 9.45
N ILE A 174 3.62 -1.89 8.12
CA ILE A 174 2.97 -0.80 7.36
C ILE A 174 1.52 -0.63 7.81
N GLY A 175 0.81 -1.73 8.05
CA GLY A 175 -0.57 -1.72 8.54
C GLY A 175 -0.73 -1.07 9.93
N THR A 176 0.32 -1.00 10.75
CA THR A 176 0.26 -0.44 12.10
C THR A 176 0.59 1.06 12.15
N PHE A 177 0.83 1.70 11.02
CA PHE A 177 1.10 3.14 10.99
C PHE A 177 -0.12 3.93 11.45
N THR A 178 0.01 4.55 12.62
CA THR A 178 -0.97 5.52 13.09
C THR A 178 -0.92 6.78 12.24
N ILE A 179 -2.06 7.15 11.66
CA ILE A 179 -2.25 8.34 10.84
C ILE A 179 -3.46 9.14 11.37
N GLN A 180 -3.42 10.44 11.11
CA GLN A 180 -4.50 11.36 11.44
C GLN A 180 -5.57 11.28 10.36
N LEU A 181 -6.85 11.39 10.71
CA LEU A 181 -7.98 11.43 9.79
C LEU A 181 -9.01 12.46 10.22
#